data_AF-A0A4R4KNU0-F1
#
_entry.id   AF-A0A4R4KNU0-F1
#
_cell.length_a   1.000
_cell.length_b   1.000
_cell.length_c   1.000
_cell.angle_alpha   90.00
_cell.angle_beta   90.00
_cell.angle_gamma   90.00
#
_symmetry.space_group_name_H-M   'P 1'
#
loop_
_entity.id
_entity.type
_entity.pdbx_description
1 polymer ?
#
loop_
_entity_poly.entity_id
_entity_poly.type
_entity_poly.pdbx_seq_one_letter_code
_entity_poly.pdbx_strand_id
1 'polypeptide(L)'
;TTPPTSGWNPPAALVQPLDEVWRHQESTYNNGNLYGFRNYGWDQVMANRGYLNYCVRWDSPARVTAAQRDAVHAALARQVGKWMSLMSGHNGWPYAQVPVKVVGWAVRDRAQLEWTDNSVDIYVNDIRENAPQCAEPCGRFFNQNGNYPNCPGGAARHYDMSLWLTAGMGGGAGGDWGQRIGSEYFVNNLNADNIHILLHEIGHSFGLDDFYDWTPTGQCCFIMKAGSASRITEFDAWMFRDWWRHLKNRYGY
;
A
#
# COMPACT_ATOMS: atom_id res chain seq x y z
N THR A 1 5.63 -24.69 9.99
CA THR A 1 6.44 -25.25 8.89
C THR A 1 7.04 -24.08 8.14
N THR A 2 8.36 -24.02 8.01
CA THR A 2 9.02 -22.98 7.20
C THR A 2 8.50 -23.12 5.76
N PRO A 3 7.98 -22.06 5.14
CA PRO A 3 7.55 -22.12 3.74
C PRO A 3 8.71 -22.63 2.86
N PRO A 4 8.44 -23.45 1.83
CA PRO A 4 9.48 -23.86 0.90
C PRO A 4 10.12 -22.62 0.28
N THR A 5 11.44 -22.50 0.29
CA THR A 5 12.17 -21.36 -0.27
C THR A 5 12.36 -21.57 -1.77
N SER A 6 11.32 -21.41 -2.58
CA SER A 6 11.58 -21.30 -4.03
C SER A 6 12.44 -20.04 -4.22
N GLY A 7 13.68 -20.19 -4.66
CA GLY A 7 14.57 -19.05 -4.91
C GLY A 7 14.07 -18.13 -6.02
N TRP A 8 14.90 -17.18 -6.43
CA TRP A 8 14.64 -16.40 -7.65
C TRP A 8 14.70 -17.32 -8.89
N ASN A 9 13.55 -17.51 -9.55
CA ASN A 9 13.44 -18.34 -10.76
C ASN A 9 12.21 -17.92 -11.60
N PRO A 10 12.23 -16.73 -12.21
CA PRO A 10 11.16 -16.29 -13.10
C PRO A 10 11.05 -17.18 -14.35
N PRO A 11 9.86 -17.33 -14.96
CA PRO A 11 9.72 -17.91 -16.29
C PRO A 11 10.67 -17.26 -17.30
N ALA A 12 11.25 -18.04 -18.20
CA ALA A 12 12.27 -17.55 -19.14
C ALA A 12 11.80 -16.33 -19.96
N ALA A 13 10.52 -16.30 -20.36
CA ALA A 13 9.92 -15.20 -21.09
C ALA A 13 9.80 -13.88 -20.28
N LEU A 14 9.90 -13.96 -18.94
CA LEU A 14 9.83 -12.80 -18.06
C LEU A 14 11.21 -12.27 -17.65
N VAL A 15 12.29 -13.01 -17.87
CA VAL A 15 13.66 -12.60 -17.47
C VAL A 15 14.03 -11.25 -18.10
N GLN A 16 13.88 -11.12 -19.42
CA GLN A 16 14.22 -9.89 -20.14
C GLN A 16 13.36 -8.69 -19.70
N PRO A 17 12.02 -8.75 -19.72
CA PRO A 17 11.22 -7.58 -19.35
C PRO A 17 11.37 -7.20 -17.87
N LEU A 18 11.65 -8.14 -16.96
CA LEU A 18 11.97 -7.80 -15.55
C LEU A 18 13.28 -7.03 -15.44
N ASP A 19 14.33 -7.45 -16.17
CA ASP A 19 15.61 -6.72 -16.23
C ASP A 19 15.42 -5.31 -16.83
N GLU A 20 14.61 -5.16 -17.87
CA GLU A 20 14.26 -3.85 -18.43
C GLU A 20 13.57 -2.95 -17.40
N VAL A 21 12.60 -3.46 -16.64
CA VAL A 21 11.93 -2.73 -15.54
C VAL A 21 12.94 -2.33 -14.49
N TRP A 22 13.80 -3.24 -14.02
CA TRP A 22 14.74 -2.91 -12.96
C TRP A 22 15.75 -1.83 -13.39
N ARG A 23 16.30 -1.93 -14.61
CA ARG A 23 17.21 -0.90 -15.13
C ARG A 23 16.52 0.45 -15.29
N HIS A 24 15.27 0.46 -15.74
CA HIS A 24 14.48 1.68 -15.82
C HIS A 24 14.28 2.30 -14.44
N GLN A 25 13.93 1.48 -13.45
CA GLN A 25 13.78 1.90 -12.07
C GLN A 25 15.07 2.53 -11.53
N GLU A 26 16.22 1.88 -11.74
CA GLU A 26 17.52 2.40 -11.31
C GLU A 26 17.89 3.73 -11.97
N SER A 27 17.54 3.93 -13.24
CA SER A 27 17.89 5.13 -13.99
C SER A 27 16.96 6.32 -13.73
N THR A 28 15.70 6.07 -13.38
CA THR A 28 14.67 7.10 -13.23
C THR A 28 14.29 7.41 -11.79
N TYR A 29 14.86 6.72 -10.80
CA TYR A 29 14.48 6.91 -9.40
C TYR A 29 14.76 8.36 -8.93
N ASN A 30 13.69 9.15 -8.81
CA ASN A 30 13.72 10.61 -8.63
C ASN A 30 14.48 11.11 -7.38
N ASN A 31 14.70 10.25 -6.37
CA ASN A 31 15.46 10.59 -5.16
C ASN A 31 16.94 10.17 -5.21
N GLY A 32 17.43 9.73 -6.37
CA GLY A 32 18.85 9.46 -6.65
C GLY A 32 19.45 8.24 -5.93
N ASN A 33 18.75 7.64 -4.96
CA ASN A 33 19.22 6.46 -4.25
C ASN A 33 18.07 5.49 -3.91
N LEU A 34 17.67 4.72 -4.93
CA LEU A 34 16.70 3.62 -4.81
C LEU A 34 17.00 2.70 -3.62
N TYR A 35 18.29 2.37 -3.44
CA TYR A 35 18.76 1.48 -2.40
C TYR A 35 18.89 2.16 -1.03
N GLY A 36 18.93 3.48 -0.98
CA GLY A 36 19.05 4.26 0.25
C GLY A 36 17.72 4.60 0.90
N PHE A 37 16.62 4.60 0.14
CA PHE A 37 15.29 4.81 0.68
C PHE A 37 14.90 3.69 1.65
N ARG A 38 14.26 4.05 2.77
CA ARG A 38 14.00 3.18 3.94
C ARG A 38 12.54 3.21 4.40
N ASN A 39 11.63 3.65 3.53
CA ASN A 39 10.21 3.70 3.85
C ASN A 39 9.30 2.98 2.85
N TYR A 40 9.83 2.12 1.97
CA TYR A 40 8.97 1.29 1.13
C TYR A 40 8.04 0.43 2.00
N GLY A 41 6.93 -0.04 1.44
CA GLY A 41 6.06 -1.03 2.09
C GLY A 41 6.83 -2.26 2.58
N TRP A 42 7.91 -2.64 1.88
CA TRP A 42 8.88 -3.65 2.34
C TRP A 42 9.48 -3.29 3.71
N ASP A 43 10.03 -2.08 3.87
CA ASP A 43 10.63 -1.61 5.11
C ASP A 43 9.60 -1.55 6.25
N GLN A 44 8.36 -1.16 5.93
CA GLN A 44 7.27 -1.04 6.89
C GLN A 44 6.82 -2.42 7.40
N VAL A 45 6.59 -3.38 6.49
CA VAL A 45 6.26 -4.77 6.86
C VAL A 45 7.38 -5.40 7.70
N MET A 46 8.64 -5.16 7.33
CA MET A 46 9.79 -5.69 8.07
C MET A 46 9.94 -5.06 9.45
N ALA A 47 9.77 -3.74 9.58
CA ALA A 47 9.81 -3.05 10.87
C ALA A 47 8.72 -3.55 11.83
N ASN A 48 7.55 -3.88 11.29
CA ASN A 48 6.41 -4.36 12.06
C ASN A 48 6.39 -5.87 12.29
N ARG A 49 7.38 -6.61 11.76
CA ARG A 49 7.42 -8.07 11.88
C ARG A 49 6.20 -8.75 11.27
N GLY A 50 5.78 -8.27 10.09
CA GLY A 50 4.80 -8.96 9.25
C GLY A 50 3.38 -8.43 9.37
N TYR A 51 3.14 -7.16 9.68
CA TYR A 51 1.81 -6.54 9.58
C TYR A 51 1.90 -5.10 9.08
N LEU A 52 0.75 -4.54 8.66
CA LEU A 52 0.61 -3.12 8.34
C LEU A 52 -0.56 -2.52 9.11
N ASN A 53 -0.33 -1.35 9.71
CA ASN A 53 -1.35 -0.49 10.28
C ASN A 53 -1.71 0.61 9.28
N TYR A 54 -2.99 0.88 9.14
CA TYR A 54 -3.53 1.91 8.27
C TYR A 54 -4.31 2.95 9.05
N CYS A 55 -4.30 4.17 8.56
CA CYS A 55 -5.24 5.19 8.96
C CYS A 55 -6.10 5.65 7.76
N VAL A 56 -7.42 5.69 7.93
CA VAL A 56 -8.32 6.16 6.86
C VAL A 56 -8.48 7.67 6.97
N ARG A 57 -8.24 8.39 5.88
CA ARG A 57 -8.50 9.84 5.76
C ARG A 57 -9.75 10.02 4.91
N TRP A 58 -10.89 10.25 5.57
CA TRP A 58 -12.18 10.40 4.91
C TRP A 58 -12.39 11.86 4.49
N ASP A 59 -11.93 12.19 3.29
CA ASP A 59 -12.04 13.52 2.69
C ASP A 59 -13.28 13.62 1.79
N SER A 60 -14.45 13.36 2.40
CA SER A 60 -15.75 13.41 1.73
C SER A 60 -16.80 13.96 2.68
N PRO A 61 -17.80 14.74 2.22
CA PRO A 61 -18.88 15.24 3.08
C PRO A 61 -19.88 14.14 3.46
N ALA A 62 -19.89 13.01 2.74
CA ALA A 62 -20.83 11.93 2.98
C ALA A 62 -20.66 11.30 4.38
N ARG A 63 -21.78 10.82 4.94
CA ARG A 63 -21.78 10.08 6.19
C ARG A 63 -21.27 8.66 5.97
N VAL A 64 -20.68 8.07 7.00
CA VAL A 64 -20.15 6.71 6.99
C VAL A 64 -20.80 5.95 8.13
N THR A 65 -21.46 4.84 7.81
CA THR A 65 -22.07 3.96 8.82
C THR A 65 -21.03 3.03 9.44
N ALA A 66 -21.33 2.44 10.61
CA ALA A 66 -20.48 1.40 11.19
C ALA A 66 -20.23 0.23 10.21
N ALA A 67 -21.27 -0.20 9.50
CA ALA A 67 -21.16 -1.27 8.50
C ALA A 67 -20.27 -0.87 7.31
N GLN A 68 -20.37 0.38 6.84
CA GLN A 68 -19.52 0.89 5.78
C GLN A 68 -18.05 0.99 6.24
N ARG A 69 -17.79 1.44 7.47
CA ARG A 69 -16.45 1.43 8.07
C ARG A 69 -15.86 0.03 8.06
N ASP A 70 -16.61 -0.97 8.54
CA ASP A 70 -16.13 -2.35 8.62
C ASP A 70 -15.88 -2.92 7.21
N ALA A 71 -16.74 -2.59 6.24
CA ALA A 71 -16.54 -2.93 4.85
C ALA A 71 -15.29 -2.28 4.24
N VAL A 72 -15.00 -1.01 4.57
CA VAL A 72 -13.76 -0.30 4.17
C VAL A 72 -12.53 -1.04 4.71
N HIS A 73 -12.54 -1.42 6.00
CA HIS A 73 -11.44 -2.16 6.62
C HIS A 73 -11.22 -3.51 5.94
N ALA A 74 -12.30 -4.27 5.72
CA ALA A 74 -12.24 -5.56 5.06
C ALA A 74 -11.78 -5.45 3.60
N ALA A 75 -12.27 -4.46 2.85
CA ALA A 75 -11.87 -4.23 1.47
C ALA A 75 -10.38 -3.92 1.36
N LEU A 76 -9.87 -3.00 2.19
CA LEU A 76 -8.46 -2.66 2.25
C LEU A 76 -7.59 -3.87 2.58
N ALA A 77 -7.96 -4.63 3.63
CA ALA A 77 -7.23 -5.83 4.02
C ALA A 77 -7.20 -6.89 2.89
N ARG A 78 -8.30 -7.06 2.15
CA ARG A 78 -8.34 -7.96 0.98
C ARG A 78 -7.41 -7.47 -0.13
N GLN A 79 -7.42 -6.19 -0.48
CA GLN A 79 -6.62 -5.68 -1.59
C GLN A 79 -5.11 -5.74 -1.29
N VAL A 80 -4.68 -5.36 -0.08
CA VAL A 80 -3.27 -5.52 0.35
C VAL A 80 -2.91 -7.01 0.44
N GLY A 81 -3.82 -7.85 0.95
CA GLY A 81 -3.64 -9.29 1.04
C GLY A 81 -3.36 -9.95 -0.30
N LYS A 82 -3.94 -9.46 -1.41
CA LYS A 82 -3.65 -9.97 -2.76
C LYS A 82 -2.17 -9.82 -3.11
N TRP A 83 -1.59 -8.64 -2.93
CA TRP A 83 -0.16 -8.41 -3.15
C TRP A 83 0.70 -9.27 -2.23
N MET A 84 0.41 -9.27 -0.93
CA MET A 84 1.23 -9.99 0.04
C MET A 84 1.16 -11.51 -0.09
N SER A 85 0.05 -12.05 -0.59
CA SER A 85 -0.08 -13.49 -0.87
C SER A 85 0.90 -13.99 -1.92
N LEU A 86 1.36 -13.11 -2.84
CA LEU A 86 2.32 -13.47 -3.88
C LEU A 86 3.71 -13.81 -3.34
N MET A 87 4.00 -13.39 -2.11
CA MET A 87 5.31 -13.51 -1.46
C MET A 87 5.41 -14.71 -0.52
N SER A 88 4.28 -15.26 -0.05
CA SER A 88 4.32 -16.40 0.88
C SER A 88 5.06 -17.59 0.25
N GLY A 89 6.18 -18.00 0.86
CA GLY A 89 7.04 -19.06 0.32
C GLY A 89 7.98 -18.64 -0.80
N HIS A 90 8.12 -17.36 -1.09
CA HIS A 90 8.99 -16.90 -2.17
C HIS A 90 10.32 -16.33 -1.65
N ASN A 91 11.44 -16.85 -2.16
CA ASN A 91 12.78 -16.25 -2.11
C ASN A 91 13.21 -15.71 -0.74
N GLY A 92 12.98 -16.50 0.32
CA GLY A 92 13.35 -16.14 1.69
C GLY A 92 12.39 -15.16 2.38
N TRP A 93 11.25 -14.84 1.78
CA TRP A 93 10.22 -14.02 2.43
C TRP A 93 9.74 -14.67 3.74
N PRO A 94 9.78 -13.95 4.89
CA PRO A 94 9.61 -14.57 6.20
C PRO A 94 8.15 -14.70 6.68
N TYR A 95 7.18 -14.07 6.00
CA TYR A 95 5.81 -13.98 6.49
C TYR A 95 4.84 -14.79 5.63
N ALA A 96 4.13 -15.74 6.23
CA ALA A 96 3.06 -16.47 5.56
C ALA A 96 1.84 -15.59 5.27
N GLN A 97 1.62 -14.57 6.10
CA GLN A 97 0.54 -13.60 5.98
C GLN A 97 1.03 -12.24 6.46
N VAL A 98 0.45 -11.18 5.92
CA VAL A 98 0.65 -9.81 6.38
C VAL A 98 -0.71 -9.20 6.68
N PRO A 99 -1.23 -9.35 7.91
CA PRO A 99 -2.50 -8.75 8.31
C PRO A 99 -2.44 -7.22 8.21
N VAL A 100 -3.56 -6.65 7.80
CA VAL A 100 -3.79 -5.19 7.80
C VAL A 100 -4.76 -4.84 8.92
N LYS A 101 -4.44 -3.80 9.67
CA LYS A 101 -5.32 -3.24 10.71
C LYS A 101 -5.55 -1.77 10.44
N VAL A 102 -6.81 -1.34 10.43
CA VAL A 102 -7.11 0.09 10.47
C VAL A 102 -7.10 0.52 11.93
N VAL A 103 -6.20 1.44 12.29
CA VAL A 103 -6.00 1.90 13.67
C VAL A 103 -6.55 3.30 13.93
N GLY A 104 -6.86 4.04 12.86
CA GLY A 104 -7.41 5.38 12.98
C GLY A 104 -8.27 5.81 11.80
N TRP A 105 -9.11 6.82 12.04
CA TRP A 105 -9.91 7.53 11.05
C TRP A 105 -9.76 9.04 11.24
N ALA A 106 -9.52 9.78 10.17
CA ALA A 106 -9.55 11.23 10.15
C ALA A 106 -10.75 11.73 9.35
N VAL A 107 -11.49 12.69 9.92
CA VAL A 107 -12.68 13.32 9.33
C VAL A 107 -12.65 14.83 9.56
N ARG A 108 -13.41 15.59 8.76
CA ARG A 108 -13.60 17.03 9.02
C ARG A 108 -14.56 17.24 10.18
N ASP A 109 -15.64 16.46 10.22
CA ASP A 109 -16.68 16.57 11.24
C ASP A 109 -16.99 15.17 11.81
N ARG A 110 -17.06 15.07 13.15
CA ARG A 110 -17.41 13.83 13.82
C ARG A 110 -18.81 13.35 13.46
N ALA A 111 -19.73 14.26 13.15
CA ALA A 111 -21.11 13.92 12.77
C ALA A 111 -21.21 13.10 11.46
N GLN A 112 -20.13 13.06 10.67
CA GLN A 112 -20.01 12.21 9.50
C GLN A 112 -19.94 10.72 9.87
N LEU A 113 -19.51 10.38 11.08
CA LEU A 113 -19.36 9.00 11.51
C LEU A 113 -20.60 8.55 12.30
N GLU A 114 -21.36 7.62 11.75
CA GLU A 114 -22.55 7.03 12.39
C GLU A 114 -22.18 5.84 13.28
N TRP A 115 -21.07 5.95 14.01
CA TRP A 115 -20.67 5.00 15.04
C TRP A 115 -20.02 5.72 16.23
N THR A 116 -20.18 5.11 17.40
CA THR A 116 -19.74 5.68 18.68
C THR A 116 -18.79 4.76 19.44
N ASP A 117 -18.42 3.61 18.86
CA ASP A 117 -17.41 2.74 19.48
C ASP A 117 -15.99 3.34 19.37
N ASN A 118 -15.09 2.78 20.18
CA ASN A 118 -13.68 3.17 20.27
C ASN A 118 -12.75 2.13 19.62
N SER A 119 -13.22 1.46 18.56
CA SER A 119 -12.45 0.45 17.82
C SER A 119 -11.17 1.00 17.20
N VAL A 120 -11.16 2.29 16.87
CA VAL A 120 -10.05 3.02 16.23
C VAL A 120 -9.93 4.42 16.82
N ASP A 121 -8.75 5.03 16.71
CA ASP A 121 -8.57 6.45 17.02
C ASP A 121 -9.33 7.32 16.00
N ILE A 122 -9.94 8.41 16.46
CA ILE A 122 -10.69 9.32 15.59
C ILE A 122 -10.11 10.73 15.70
N TYR A 123 -9.59 11.22 14.59
CA TYR A 123 -9.01 12.55 14.43
C TYR A 123 -10.04 13.43 13.74
N VAL A 124 -10.41 14.54 14.38
CA VAL A 124 -11.47 15.43 13.90
C VAL A 124 -10.89 16.79 13.62
N ASN A 125 -11.12 17.30 12.41
CA ASN A 125 -10.74 18.64 11.98
C ASN A 125 -9.24 18.95 12.08
N ASP A 126 -8.37 17.94 12.12
CA ASP A 126 -6.96 18.10 11.80
C ASP A 126 -6.81 18.02 10.27
N ILE A 127 -6.35 19.09 9.63
CA ILE A 127 -6.35 19.24 8.17
C ILE A 127 -4.93 19.51 7.68
N ARG A 128 -4.49 18.73 6.70
CA ARG A 128 -3.23 18.89 5.95
C ARG A 128 -3.48 18.61 4.47
N GLU A 129 -2.78 19.31 3.59
CA GLU A 129 -2.99 19.25 2.13
C GLU A 129 -4.48 19.39 1.74
N ASN A 130 -5.22 20.20 2.50
CA ASN A 130 -6.67 20.34 2.38
C ASN A 130 -7.44 19.00 2.48
N ALA A 131 -7.02 18.07 3.34
CA ALA A 131 -7.74 16.83 3.65
C ALA A 131 -7.61 16.47 5.15
N PRO A 132 -8.56 15.74 5.75
CA PRO A 132 -8.43 15.22 7.12
C PRO A 132 -7.16 14.43 7.32
N GLN A 133 -6.42 14.70 8.39
CA GLN A 133 -5.11 14.14 8.69
C GLN A 133 -5.19 13.27 9.95
N CYS A 134 -4.61 12.09 9.89
CA CYS A 134 -4.35 11.29 11.09
C CYS A 134 -3.10 11.81 11.78
N ALA A 135 -2.98 11.72 13.11
CA ALA A 135 -1.86 12.31 13.85
C ALA A 135 -0.48 12.07 13.19
N GLU A 136 0.12 13.13 12.65
CA GLU A 136 1.44 13.09 11.98
C GLU A 136 2.52 12.45 12.88
N PRO A 137 2.56 12.72 14.21
CA PRO A 137 3.50 12.06 15.11
C PRO A 137 3.41 10.53 15.17
N CYS A 138 2.28 9.95 14.74
CA CYS A 138 2.05 8.50 14.70
C CYS A 138 2.24 7.91 13.30
N GLY A 139 2.42 8.73 12.26
CA GLY A 139 2.55 8.26 10.89
C GLY A 139 3.97 7.86 10.54
N ARG A 140 4.14 6.69 9.94
CA ARG A 140 5.45 6.18 9.48
C ARG A 140 6.12 7.10 8.46
N PHE A 141 5.35 7.72 7.58
CA PHE A 141 5.86 8.73 6.63
C PHE A 141 6.64 9.86 7.32
N PHE A 142 6.18 10.31 8.49
CA PHE A 142 6.82 11.37 9.29
C PHE A 142 7.91 10.83 10.24
N ASN A 143 7.98 9.50 10.42
CA ASN A 143 8.85 8.80 11.36
C ASN A 143 9.57 7.63 10.67
N GLN A 144 10.26 7.90 9.56
CA GLN A 144 10.83 6.85 8.69
C GLN A 144 11.94 6.02 9.36
N ASN A 145 12.49 6.50 10.48
CA ASN A 145 13.40 5.74 11.33
C ASN A 145 12.70 4.63 12.15
N GLY A 146 11.37 4.54 12.09
CA GLY A 146 10.57 3.56 12.82
C GLY A 146 10.37 3.87 14.30
N ASN A 147 10.75 5.06 14.76
CA ASN A 147 10.57 5.51 16.14
C ASN A 147 9.47 6.56 16.21
N TYR A 148 8.57 6.44 17.19
CA TYR A 148 7.38 7.31 17.33
C TYR A 148 7.40 8.07 18.66
N PRO A 149 8.41 8.92 18.92
CA PRO A 149 8.61 9.53 20.24
C PRO A 149 7.47 10.47 20.65
N ASN A 150 6.78 11.04 19.66
CA ASN A 150 5.71 12.02 19.86
C ASN A 150 4.31 11.44 19.59
N CYS A 151 4.19 10.15 19.29
CA CYS A 151 2.88 9.52 19.16
C CYS A 151 2.27 9.30 20.55
N PRO A 152 1.08 9.84 20.87
CA PRO A 152 0.51 9.75 22.23
C PRO A 152 0.33 8.32 22.77
N GLY A 153 0.19 7.33 21.90
CA GLY A 153 0.17 5.90 22.26
C GLY A 153 1.44 5.12 21.89
N GLY A 154 2.53 5.85 21.59
CA GLY A 154 3.80 5.32 21.15
C GLY A 154 3.72 4.43 19.91
N ALA A 155 4.72 3.57 19.74
CA ALA A 155 4.79 2.63 18.62
C ALA A 155 3.59 1.66 18.56
N ALA A 156 2.82 1.45 19.64
CA ALA A 156 1.64 0.58 19.58
C ALA A 156 0.45 1.20 18.84
N ARG A 157 0.42 2.54 18.69
CA ARG A 157 -0.66 3.30 18.04
C ARG A 157 -0.23 3.96 16.73
N HIS A 158 0.93 3.59 16.18
CA HIS A 158 1.38 4.10 14.90
C HIS A 158 0.54 3.56 13.73
N TYR A 159 0.55 4.29 12.62
CA TYR A 159 0.10 3.79 11.32
C TYR A 159 1.25 3.86 10.31
N ASP A 160 1.27 2.91 9.40
CA ASP A 160 2.26 2.79 8.35
C ASP A 160 1.83 3.55 7.09
N MET A 161 0.57 3.34 6.71
CA MET A 161 -0.01 3.83 5.48
C MET A 161 -1.29 4.62 5.77
N SER A 162 -1.60 5.59 4.92
CA SER A 162 -2.89 6.28 4.92
C SER A 162 -3.72 5.87 3.71
N LEU A 163 -5.00 5.53 3.90
CA LEU A 163 -5.96 5.41 2.82
C LEU A 163 -6.81 6.67 2.75
N TRP A 164 -6.57 7.51 1.76
CA TRP A 164 -7.31 8.74 1.54
C TRP A 164 -8.47 8.46 0.59
N LEU A 165 -9.68 8.76 1.05
CA LEU A 165 -10.91 8.61 0.29
C LEU A 165 -11.44 10.01 0.00
N THR A 166 -11.10 10.55 -1.17
CA THR A 166 -11.36 11.94 -1.55
C THR A 166 -12.60 12.04 -2.44
N ALA A 167 -13.57 12.86 -2.04
CA ALA A 167 -14.77 13.11 -2.84
C ALA A 167 -14.44 13.76 -4.20
N GLY A 168 -15.09 13.26 -5.25
CA GLY A 168 -14.94 13.79 -6.61
C GLY A 168 -13.58 13.55 -7.27
N MET A 169 -12.66 12.84 -6.63
CA MET A 169 -11.36 12.51 -7.24
C MET A 169 -11.50 11.41 -8.29
N GLY A 170 -10.99 11.67 -9.49
CA GLY A 170 -10.75 10.65 -10.52
C GLY A 170 -9.32 10.11 -10.44
N GLY A 171 -9.13 8.85 -10.85
CA GLY A 171 -7.82 8.18 -10.78
C GLY A 171 -7.38 7.85 -9.35
N GLY A 172 -6.07 7.72 -9.16
CA GLY A 172 -5.45 7.46 -7.87
C GLY A 172 -4.04 8.05 -7.78
N ALA A 173 -3.50 8.04 -6.57
CA ALA A 173 -2.09 8.30 -6.30
C ALA A 173 -1.63 7.42 -5.13
N GLY A 174 -0.40 6.94 -5.20
CA GLY A 174 0.14 5.97 -4.24
C GLY A 174 1.62 6.17 -4.00
N GLY A 175 2.09 5.64 -2.88
CA GLY A 175 3.50 5.72 -2.50
C GLY A 175 3.75 5.16 -1.11
N ASP A 176 4.90 5.50 -0.56
CA ASP A 176 5.34 5.06 0.77
C ASP A 176 4.46 5.56 1.92
N TRP A 177 3.65 6.60 1.70
CA TRP A 177 2.70 7.16 2.65
C TRP A 177 1.31 6.50 2.59
N GLY A 178 1.04 5.66 1.59
CA GLY A 178 -0.24 4.98 1.40
C GLY A 178 -0.86 5.23 0.02
N GLN A 179 -2.19 5.31 -0.02
CA GLN A 179 -2.97 5.42 -1.26
C GLN A 179 -4.03 6.52 -1.13
N ARG A 180 -4.33 7.20 -2.24
CA ARG A 180 -5.41 8.17 -2.36
C ARG A 180 -6.24 7.87 -3.61
N ILE A 181 -7.55 7.71 -3.43
CA ILE A 181 -8.49 7.40 -4.50
C ILE A 181 -9.84 8.10 -4.26
N GLY A 182 -10.69 8.12 -5.29
CA GLY A 182 -12.07 8.61 -5.19
C GLY A 182 -12.90 7.88 -4.13
N SER A 183 -13.53 8.62 -3.22
CA SER A 183 -14.35 8.04 -2.15
C SER A 183 -15.56 7.27 -2.70
N GLU A 184 -16.21 7.83 -3.71
CA GLU A 184 -17.37 7.28 -4.40
C GLU A 184 -17.00 6.01 -5.16
N TYR A 185 -15.87 6.05 -5.87
CA TYR A 185 -15.32 4.89 -6.56
C TYR A 185 -15.03 3.75 -5.58
N PHE A 186 -14.33 4.04 -4.47
CA PHE A 186 -13.99 3.02 -3.48
C PHE A 186 -15.24 2.41 -2.84
N VAL A 187 -16.18 3.26 -2.38
CA VAL A 187 -17.42 2.82 -1.73
C VAL A 187 -18.26 1.94 -2.67
N ASN A 188 -18.38 2.33 -3.94
CA ASN A 188 -19.10 1.55 -4.95
C ASN A 188 -18.46 0.19 -5.25
N ASN A 189 -17.18 0.01 -4.91
CA ASN A 189 -16.41 -1.22 -5.18
C ASN A 189 -16.02 -1.98 -3.89
N LEU A 190 -16.61 -1.67 -2.73
CA LEU A 190 -16.26 -2.29 -1.44
C LEU A 190 -16.35 -3.83 -1.43
N ASN A 191 -17.19 -4.41 -2.28
CA ASN A 191 -17.38 -5.86 -2.39
C ASN A 191 -16.78 -6.45 -3.66
N ALA A 192 -16.13 -5.64 -4.50
CA ALA A 192 -15.43 -6.14 -5.67
C ALA A 192 -14.27 -7.04 -5.22
N ASP A 193 -14.00 -8.10 -6.00
CA ASP A 193 -12.82 -8.92 -5.79
C ASP A 193 -11.57 -8.04 -5.96
N ASN A 194 -11.47 -7.32 -7.08
CA ASN A 194 -10.36 -6.43 -7.40
C ASN A 194 -10.85 -4.98 -7.46
N ILE A 195 -10.38 -4.14 -6.54
CA ILE A 195 -10.58 -2.69 -6.59
C ILE A 195 -9.43 -2.13 -7.42
N HIS A 196 -9.61 -2.12 -8.74
CA HIS A 196 -8.55 -1.89 -9.73
C HIS A 196 -7.61 -0.73 -9.39
N ILE A 197 -8.13 0.50 -9.25
CA ILE A 197 -7.29 1.68 -8.93
C ILE A 197 -6.54 1.48 -7.61
N LEU A 198 -7.20 0.97 -6.56
CA LEU A 198 -6.52 0.74 -5.27
C LEU A 198 -5.39 -0.29 -5.39
N LEU A 199 -5.57 -1.37 -6.16
CA LEU A 199 -4.52 -2.36 -6.36
C LEU A 199 -3.30 -1.77 -7.08
N HIS A 200 -3.53 -0.89 -8.06
CA HIS A 200 -2.46 -0.14 -8.73
C HIS A 200 -1.72 0.75 -7.72
N GLU A 201 -2.44 1.56 -6.94
CA GLU A 201 -1.82 2.46 -5.95
C GLU A 201 -1.06 1.73 -4.83
N ILE A 202 -1.53 0.53 -4.45
CA ILE A 202 -0.79 -0.33 -3.49
C ILE A 202 0.55 -0.77 -4.11
N GLY A 203 0.62 -1.01 -5.41
CA GLY A 203 1.87 -1.36 -6.09
C GLY A 203 2.97 -0.31 -5.88
N HIS A 204 2.63 0.97 -6.00
CA HIS A 204 3.55 2.09 -5.75
C HIS A 204 4.09 2.12 -4.32
N SER A 205 3.28 1.73 -3.33
CA SER A 205 3.76 1.61 -1.95
C SER A 205 4.91 0.63 -1.78
N PHE A 206 5.03 -0.36 -2.67
CA PHE A 206 6.11 -1.33 -2.69
C PHE A 206 7.16 -1.03 -3.78
N GLY A 207 7.12 0.17 -4.35
CA GLY A 207 8.12 0.67 -5.29
C GLY A 207 7.81 0.39 -6.76
N LEU A 208 6.71 -0.26 -7.10
CA LEU A 208 6.39 -0.49 -8.52
C LEU A 208 6.15 0.84 -9.24
N ASP A 209 6.80 1.03 -10.39
CA ASP A 209 6.65 2.23 -11.23
C ASP A 209 5.32 2.25 -11.98
N ASP A 210 4.96 3.46 -12.40
CA ASP A 210 3.98 3.70 -13.45
C ASP A 210 4.57 3.43 -14.84
N PHE A 211 3.73 2.99 -15.78
CA PHE A 211 4.12 2.67 -17.17
C PHE A 211 3.31 3.50 -18.18
N TYR A 212 3.49 4.82 -18.18
CA TYR A 212 2.74 5.74 -19.04
C TYR A 212 3.32 5.85 -20.46
N ASP A 213 4.64 5.85 -20.58
CA ASP A 213 5.38 6.25 -21.79
C ASP A 213 6.19 5.11 -22.41
N TRP A 214 6.24 3.95 -21.76
CA TRP A 214 6.92 2.77 -22.28
C TRP A 214 6.26 1.47 -21.81
N THR A 215 6.69 0.35 -22.38
CA THR A 215 6.22 -0.98 -21.98
C THR A 215 7.37 -1.97 -22.16
N PRO A 216 7.65 -2.84 -21.16
CA PRO A 216 8.68 -3.88 -21.29
C PRO A 216 8.40 -4.85 -22.45
N THR A 217 9.47 -5.39 -23.01
CA THR A 217 9.43 -6.27 -24.17
C THR A 217 8.51 -7.47 -23.95
N GLY A 218 7.58 -7.67 -24.88
CA GLY A 218 6.65 -8.80 -24.86
C GLY A 218 5.56 -8.72 -23.79
N GLN A 219 5.44 -7.61 -23.06
CA GLN A 219 4.38 -7.38 -22.10
C GLN A 219 3.33 -6.43 -22.68
N CYS A 220 2.05 -6.63 -22.36
CA CYS A 220 0.99 -5.73 -22.82
C CYS A 220 0.12 -5.18 -21.70
N CYS A 221 -0.16 -6.03 -20.71
CA CYS A 221 -1.35 -5.90 -19.90
C CYS A 221 -1.02 -6.36 -18.50
N PHE A 222 -0.86 -5.39 -17.60
CA PHE A 222 -0.50 -5.60 -16.21
C PHE A 222 -0.94 -4.36 -15.43
N ILE A 223 -1.24 -4.53 -14.14
CA ILE A 223 -1.97 -3.52 -13.37
C ILE A 223 -1.18 -2.21 -13.26
N MET A 224 0.15 -2.28 -13.20
CA MET A 224 1.01 -1.09 -13.14
C MET A 224 1.06 -0.30 -14.44
N LYS A 225 0.60 -0.86 -15.56
CA LYS A 225 0.27 -0.11 -16.77
C LYS A 225 -1.20 0.26 -16.72
N ALA A 226 -1.47 1.43 -16.14
CA ALA A 226 -2.80 1.90 -15.79
C ALA A 226 -3.82 1.69 -16.92
N GLY A 227 -4.95 1.06 -16.61
CA GLY A 227 -6.03 0.78 -17.56
C GLY A 227 -5.83 -0.45 -18.45
N SER A 228 -4.63 -1.06 -18.49
CA SER A 228 -4.38 -2.25 -19.35
C SER A 228 -4.83 -3.57 -18.73
N ALA A 229 -4.96 -3.64 -17.40
CA ALA A 229 -5.48 -4.79 -16.66
C ALA A 229 -6.24 -4.34 -15.41
N SER A 230 -7.32 -5.04 -15.04
CA SER A 230 -8.15 -4.71 -13.87
C SER A 230 -7.84 -5.56 -12.62
N ARG A 231 -6.76 -6.34 -12.66
CA ARG A 231 -6.31 -7.26 -11.61
C ARG A 231 -4.80 -7.41 -11.67
N ILE A 232 -4.19 -7.83 -10.56
CA ILE A 232 -2.77 -8.20 -10.52
C ILE A 232 -2.55 -9.38 -11.48
N THR A 233 -1.63 -9.21 -12.41
CA THR A 233 -1.25 -10.23 -13.40
C THR A 233 0.00 -10.99 -12.98
N GLU A 234 0.40 -11.99 -13.76
CA GLU A 234 1.66 -12.71 -13.52
C GLU A 234 2.87 -11.77 -13.64
N PHE A 235 2.88 -10.85 -14.59
CA PHE A 235 3.99 -9.92 -14.75
C PHE A 235 4.10 -8.96 -13.55
N ASP A 236 2.98 -8.44 -13.06
CA ASP A 236 2.94 -7.64 -11.82
C ASP A 236 3.50 -8.42 -10.63
N ALA A 237 3.12 -9.69 -10.51
CA ALA A 237 3.59 -10.53 -9.41
C ALA A 237 5.11 -10.76 -9.46
N TRP A 238 5.68 -10.91 -10.66
CA TRP A 238 7.13 -11.04 -10.80
C TRP A 238 7.87 -9.71 -10.62
N MET A 239 7.31 -8.57 -11.03
CA MET A 239 7.89 -7.25 -10.70
C MET A 239 7.92 -7.04 -9.19
N PHE A 240 6.84 -7.41 -8.48
CA PHE A 240 6.77 -7.33 -7.01
C PHE A 240 7.81 -8.22 -6.32
N ARG A 241 7.99 -9.45 -6.83
CA ARG A 241 9.03 -10.38 -6.34
C ARG A 241 10.44 -9.88 -6.65
N ASP A 242 10.63 -9.18 -7.76
CA ASP A 242 11.94 -8.66 -8.17
C ASP A 242 12.42 -7.56 -7.24
N TRP A 243 11.50 -6.67 -6.85
CA TRP A 243 11.75 -5.69 -5.79
C TRP A 243 12.23 -6.36 -4.50
N TRP A 244 11.56 -7.43 -4.05
CA TRP A 244 12.04 -8.19 -2.89
C TRP A 244 13.45 -8.75 -3.12
N ARG A 245 13.74 -9.37 -4.28
CA ARG A 245 15.08 -9.90 -4.58
C ARG A 245 16.16 -8.86 -4.42
N HIS A 246 15.93 -7.62 -4.88
CA HIS A 246 16.91 -6.55 -4.82
C HIS A 246 17.06 -5.93 -3.42
N LEU A 247 16.02 -5.95 -2.60
CA LEU A 247 16.07 -5.33 -1.28
C LEU A 247 16.39 -6.32 -0.15
N LYS A 248 16.02 -7.60 -0.26
CA LYS A 248 15.97 -8.55 0.86
C LYS A 248 17.24 -8.67 1.72
N ASN A 249 18.42 -8.54 1.09
CA ASN A 249 19.71 -8.62 1.78
C ASN A 249 19.83 -7.57 2.89
N ARG A 250 19.18 -6.40 2.74
CA ARG A 250 19.18 -5.35 3.77
C ARG A 250 18.47 -5.76 5.07
N TYR A 251 17.64 -6.80 5.01
CA TYR A 251 16.93 -7.38 6.15
C TYR A 251 17.51 -8.73 6.59
N GLY A 252 18.61 -9.20 5.97
CA GLY A 252 19.29 -10.45 6.32
C GLY A 252 18.77 -11.72 5.66
N TYR A 253 18.13 -11.63 4.48
CA TYR A 253 17.57 -12.77 3.70
C TYR A 253 18.14 -12.88 2.29
#